data_AF-A0A1L5KRB2-F1
#
_entry.id   AF-A0A1L5KRB2-F1
#
_cell.length_a   1.000
_cell.length_b   1.000
_cell.length_c   1.000
_cell.angle_alpha   90.00
_cell.angle_beta   90.00
_cell.angle_gamma   90.00
#
_symmetry.space_group_name_H-M   'P 1'
#
loop_
_entity.id
_entity.type
_entity.pdbx_description
1 polymer ?
#
loop_
_entity_poly.entity_id
_entity_poly.type
_entity_poly.pdbx_seq_one_letter_code
_entity_poly.pdbx_strand_id
1 'polypeptide(L)'
;MVVFGVIAGILAGLLGVGGGAILVPSLSILFDASDLIARGTSLLAMFPNAVTTTVANVRRRMVHAKVGLIIGIVAALTAPLGTWIAEAMTPRTGEILFATYLTVLLIRSVWVALKITRK
;
A
#
# COMPACT_ATOMS: atom_id res chain seq x y z
N MET A 1 -2.67 -4.20 -19.05
CA MET A 1 -2.94 -3.65 -17.69
C MET A 1 -3.74 -4.58 -16.80
N VAL A 2 -4.85 -5.17 -17.25
CA VAL A 2 -5.70 -6.04 -16.41
C VAL A 2 -4.93 -7.23 -15.80
N VAL A 3 -4.17 -7.97 -16.62
CA VAL A 3 -3.36 -9.11 -16.15
C VAL A 3 -2.35 -8.69 -15.07
N PHE A 4 -1.68 -7.56 -15.28
CA PHE A 4 -0.74 -7.00 -14.32
C PHE A 4 -1.44 -6.63 -13.00
N GLY A 5 -2.59 -5.96 -13.07
CA GLY A 5 -3.39 -5.60 -11.90
C GLY A 5 -3.86 -6.82 -11.10
N VAL A 6 -4.23 -7.92 -11.78
CA VAL A 6 -4.61 -9.18 -11.12
C VAL A 6 -3.42 -9.80 -10.38
N ILE A 7 -2.26 -9.92 -11.03
CA ILE A 7 -1.05 -10.49 -10.41
C ILE A 7 -0.59 -9.63 -9.22
N ALA A 8 -0.52 -8.31 -9.42
CA ALA A 8 -0.15 -7.37 -8.37
C ALA A 8 -1.13 -7.42 -7.19
N GLY A 9 -2.44 -7.55 -7.45
CA GLY A 9 -3.47 -7.69 -6.42
C GLY A 9 -3.34 -8.98 -5.61
N ILE A 10 -3.06 -10.11 -6.27
CA ILE A 10 -2.83 -11.40 -5.59
C ILE A 10 -1.60 -11.31 -4.68
N LEU A 11 -0.48 -10.81 -5.19
CA LEU A 11 0.75 -10.63 -4.41
C LEU A 11 0.53 -9.66 -3.23
N ALA A 12 -0.17 -8.55 -3.47
CA ALA A 12 -0.53 -7.59 -2.43
C ALA A 12 -1.37 -8.20 -1.31
N GLY A 13 -2.37 -9.01 -1.68
CA GLY A 13 -3.25 -9.71 -0.74
C GLY A 13 -2.51 -10.78 0.08
N LEU A 14 -1.62 -11.55 -0.56
CA LEU A 14 -0.81 -12.57 0.12
C LEU A 14 0.19 -11.95 1.11
N LEU A 15 0.81 -10.83 0.75
CA LEU A 15 1.79 -10.15 1.58
C LEU A 15 1.13 -9.31 2.69
N GLY A 16 -0.16 -8.98 2.57
CA GLY A 16 -0.89 -8.17 3.55
C GLY A 16 -0.44 -6.72 3.65
N VAL A 17 0.42 -6.25 2.74
CA VAL A 17 0.99 -4.87 2.73
C VAL A 17 0.05 -3.88 2.02
N GLY A 18 -1.12 -4.32 1.57
CA GLY A 18 -2.10 -3.46 0.89
C GLY A 18 -1.78 -3.15 -0.56
N GLY A 19 -0.58 -3.48 -1.09
CA GLY A 19 -0.30 -3.45 -2.53
C GLY A 19 0.31 -2.18 -3.09
N GLY A 20 0.23 -1.04 -2.40
CA GLY A 20 0.86 0.21 -2.83
C GLY A 20 2.38 0.09 -3.05
N ALA A 21 3.06 -0.71 -2.22
CA ALA A 21 4.49 -0.99 -2.37
C ALA A 21 4.86 -1.73 -3.67
N ILE A 22 3.90 -2.40 -4.32
CA ILE A 22 4.09 -3.13 -5.57
C ILE A 22 3.50 -2.33 -6.73
N LEU A 23 2.28 -1.82 -6.59
CA LEU A 23 1.55 -1.10 -7.64
C LEU A 23 2.25 0.21 -8.02
N VAL A 24 2.72 1.02 -7.08
CA VAL A 24 3.32 2.31 -7.41
C VAL A 24 4.61 2.18 -8.24
N PRO A 25 5.65 1.41 -7.81
CA PRO A 25 6.85 1.26 -8.63
C PRO A 25 6.56 0.57 -9.95
N SER A 26 5.57 -0.32 -10.01
CA SER A 26 5.19 -0.95 -11.27
C SER A 26 4.49 0.00 -12.22
N LEU A 27 3.65 0.92 -11.75
CA LEU A 27 3.08 1.96 -12.61
C LEU A 27 4.15 2.96 -13.07
N SER A 28 5.07 3.34 -12.18
CA SER A 28 6.14 4.29 -12.51
C SER A 28 7.16 3.69 -13.49
N ILE A 29 7.68 2.49 -13.26
CA ILE A 29 8.76 1.90 -14.08
C ILE A 29 8.21 1.27 -15.36
N LEU A 30 7.08 0.57 -15.29
CA LEU A 30 6.57 -0.24 -16.41
C LEU A 30 5.67 0.55 -17.36
N PHE A 31 5.07 1.64 -16.88
CA PHE A 31 4.11 2.45 -17.64
C PHE A 31 4.48 3.93 -17.71
N ASP A 32 5.68 4.31 -17.23
CA ASP A 32 6.19 5.69 -17.21
C ASP A 32 5.19 6.70 -16.64
N ALA A 33 4.38 6.24 -15.68
CA ALA A 33 3.33 7.07 -15.09
C ALA A 33 3.96 8.10 -14.17
N SER A 34 3.50 9.35 -14.29
CA SER A 34 3.84 10.41 -13.33
C SER A 34 3.57 9.96 -11.91
N ASP A 35 4.47 10.32 -10.99
CA ASP A 35 4.47 9.92 -9.59
C ASP A 35 3.11 10.16 -8.89
N LEU A 36 2.43 11.27 -9.24
CA LEU A 36 1.09 11.59 -8.75
C LEU A 36 0.03 10.59 -9.26
N ILE A 37 0.09 10.24 -10.55
CA ILE A 37 -0.84 9.30 -11.19
C ILE A 37 -0.61 7.88 -10.66
N ALA A 38 0.65 7.47 -10.52
CA ALA A 38 1.02 6.16 -10.01
C ALA A 38 0.50 5.94 -8.59
N ARG A 39 0.68 6.92 -7.69
CA ARG A 39 0.16 6.86 -6.32
C ARG A 39 -1.37 6.90 -6.26
N GLY A 40 -2.01 7.84 -6.95
CA GLY A 40 -3.47 7.94 -6.96
C GLY A 40 -4.15 6.68 -7.51
N THR A 41 -3.64 6.13 -8.62
CA THR A 41 -4.16 4.91 -9.22
C THR A 41 -3.93 3.70 -8.32
N SER A 42 -2.79 3.63 -7.63
CA SER A 42 -2.55 2.57 -6.66
C SER A 42 -3.59 2.60 -5.54
N LEU A 43 -3.92 3.77 -4.97
CA LEU A 43 -4.92 3.90 -3.91
C LEU A 43 -6.31 3.43 -4.36
N LEU A 44 -6.70 3.76 -5.60
CA LEU A 44 -7.93 3.25 -6.20
C LEU A 44 -7.90 1.72 -6.34
N ALA A 45 -6.79 1.15 -6.81
CA ALA A 45 -6.62 -0.30 -6.94
C ALA A 45 -6.60 -1.03 -5.57
N MET A 46 -6.20 -0.34 -4.50
CA MET A 46 -6.19 -0.89 -3.15
C MET A 46 -7.59 -1.04 -2.56
N PHE A 47 -8.56 -0.22 -2.98
CA PHE A 47 -9.93 -0.24 -2.46
C PHE A 47 -10.62 -1.62 -2.57
N PRO A 48 -10.74 -2.25 -3.76
CA PRO A 48 -11.35 -3.58 -3.88
C PRO A 48 -10.56 -4.66 -3.13
N ASN A 49 -9.24 -4.54 -3.05
CA ASN A 49 -8.40 -5.47 -2.28
C ASN A 49 -8.67 -5.36 -0.78
N ALA A 50 -8.80 -4.15 -0.25
CA ALA A 50 -9.10 -3.89 1.15
C ALA A 50 -10.48 -4.44 1.54
N VAL A 51 -11.50 -4.25 0.69
CA VAL A 51 -12.84 -4.81 0.89
C VAL A 51 -12.77 -6.34 0.91
N THR A 52 -12.15 -6.95 -0.11
CA THR A 52 -12.04 -8.42 -0.22
C THR A 52 -11.31 -9.02 0.97
N THR A 53 -10.19 -8.42 1.39
CA THR A 53 -9.39 -8.86 2.54
C THR A 53 -10.16 -8.72 3.85
N THR A 54 -10.91 -7.63 4.02
CA THR A 54 -11.76 -7.41 5.19
C THR A 54 -12.85 -8.47 5.27
N VAL A 55 -13.58 -8.72 4.18
CA VAL A 55 -14.63 -9.75 4.12
C VAL A 55 -14.06 -11.13 4.43
N ALA A 56 -12.89 -11.47 3.87
CA ALA A 56 -12.22 -12.74 4.15
C ALA A 56 -11.83 -12.89 5.62
N ASN A 57 -11.30 -11.84 6.24
CA ASN A 57 -10.91 -11.85 7.65
C ASN A 57 -12.12 -11.91 8.60
N VAL A 58 -13.22 -11.22 8.26
CA VAL A 58 -14.48 -11.28 9.02
C VAL A 58 -15.05 -12.70 8.98
N ARG A 59 -15.06 -13.34 7.80
CA ARG A 59 -15.51 -14.74 7.66
C ARG A 59 -14.68 -15.72 8.50
N ARG A 60 -13.38 -15.44 8.66
CA ARG A 60 -12.47 -16.24 9.50
C ARG A 60 -12.55 -15.91 11.00
N ARG A 61 -13.42 -14.98 11.42
CA ARG A 61 -13.55 -14.47 12.82
C ARG A 61 -12.24 -13.93 13.41
N MET A 62 -11.30 -13.51 12.57
CA MET A 62 -10.00 -12.96 13.00
C MET A 62 -10.00 -11.42 13.06
N VAL A 63 -11.18 -10.79 13.12
CA VAL A 63 -11.31 -9.33 13.06
C VAL A 63 -11.61 -8.74 14.42
N HIS A 64 -10.69 -7.93 14.91
CA HIS A 64 -10.93 -7.02 16.02
C HIS A 64 -11.62 -5.75 15.50
N ALA A 65 -12.94 -5.82 15.29
CA ALA A 65 -13.73 -4.75 14.65
C ALA A 65 -13.55 -3.38 15.33
N LYS A 66 -13.46 -3.37 16.67
CA LYS A 66 -13.21 -2.14 17.44
C LYS A 66 -11.88 -1.49 17.09
N VAL A 67 -10.80 -2.28 17.01
CA VAL A 67 -9.46 -1.80 16.66
C VAL A 67 -9.43 -1.33 15.21
N GLY A 68 -10.01 -2.10 14.30
CA GLY A 68 -10.11 -1.73 12.89
C GLY A 68 -10.87 -0.41 12.68
N LEU A 69 -11.97 -0.21 13.40
CA LEU A 69 -12.76 1.01 13.32
C LEU A 69 -11.99 2.23 13.87
N ILE A 70 -11.31 2.08 15.01
CA ILE A 70 -10.48 3.17 15.57
C ILE A 70 -9.38 3.57 14.59
N ILE A 71 -8.64 2.60 14.05
CA ILE A 71 -7.59 2.85 13.07
C ILE A 71 -8.18 3.49 11.81
N GLY A 72 -9.32 3.01 11.32
CA GLY A 72 -10.00 3.53 10.14
C GLY A 72 -10.44 4.98 10.30
N ILE A 73 -11.04 5.33 11.44
CA ILE A 73 -11.47 6.72 11.72
C ILE A 73 -10.25 7.64 11.84
N VAL A 74 -9.23 7.24 12.59
CA VAL A 74 -8.00 8.04 12.74
C VAL A 74 -7.31 8.23 11.39
N ALA A 75 -7.21 7.18 10.58
CA ALA A 75 -6.65 7.26 9.23
C ALA A 75 -7.48 8.18 8.33
N ALA A 76 -8.81 8.08 8.36
CA ALA A 76 -9.71 8.93 7.56
C ALA A 76 -9.62 10.41 7.94
N LEU A 77 -9.46 10.73 9.22
CA LEU A 77 -9.30 12.11 9.70
C LEU A 77 -7.91 12.69 9.39
N THR A 78 -6.88 11.85 9.36
CA THR A 78 -5.50 12.28 9.12
C THR A 78 -5.09 12.26 7.64
N ALA A 79 -5.78 11.50 6.79
CA ALA A 79 -5.50 11.43 5.36
C ALA A 79 -5.59 12.77 4.61
N PRO A 80 -6.60 13.65 4.87
CA PRO A 80 -6.66 14.98 4.26
C PRO A 80 -5.46 15.86 4.64
N LEU A 81 -5.03 15.81 5.90
CA LEU A 81 -3.83 16.51 6.38
C LEU A 81 -2.58 16.04 5.62
N GLY A 82 -2.43 14.72 5.43
CA GLY A 82 -1.33 14.16 4.64
C GLY A 82 -1.36 14.59 3.17
N THR A 83 -2.55 14.67 2.58
CA THR A 83 -2.74 15.12 1.19
C THR A 83 -2.37 16.59 1.04
N TRP A 84 -2.82 17.45 1.96
CA TRP A 84 -2.49 18.87 1.96
C TRP A 84 -0.99 19.13 2.08
N ILE A 85 -0.31 18.37 2.95
CA ILE A 85 1.16 18.43 3.06
C ILE A 85 1.81 17.95 1.76
N ALA A 86 1.32 16.87 1.16
CA ALA A 86 1.87 16.31 -0.08
C ALA A 86 1.72 17.26 -1.28
N GLU A 87 0.61 18.00 -1.38
CA GLU A 87 0.39 19.02 -2.42
C GLU A 87 1.35 20.21 -2.28
N ALA A 88 1.78 20.53 -1.05
CA ALA A 88 2.77 21.57 -0.80
C ALA A 88 4.22 21.14 -1.16
N MET A 89 4.46 19.86 -1.47
CA MET A 89 5.78 19.34 -1.80
C MET A 89 6.06 19.37 -3.30
N THR A 90 7.33 19.57 -3.67
CA THR A 90 7.76 19.41 -5.06
C THR A 90 7.74 17.93 -5.47
N PRO A 91 7.43 17.59 -6.74
CA PRO A 91 7.38 16.21 -7.22
C PRO A 91 8.63 15.40 -6.91
N ARG A 92 9.81 16.01 -7.07
CA ARG A 92 11.11 15.40 -6.76
C ARG A 92 11.25 15.01 -5.29
N THR A 93 10.72 15.84 -4.37
CA THR A 93 10.77 15.52 -2.95
C THR A 93 9.83 14.37 -2.61
N GLY A 94 8.63 14.36 -3.20
CA GLY A 94 7.66 13.27 -3.06
C GLY A 94 8.22 11.93 -3.55
N GLU A 95 8.88 11.94 -4.70
CA GLU A 95 9.55 10.78 -5.29
C GLU A 95 10.66 10.23 -4.36
N ILE A 96 11.55 11.09 -3.87
CA ILE A 96 12.65 10.70 -2.97
C ILE A 96 12.11 10.13 -1.66
N LEU A 97 11.10 10.78 -1.06
CA LEU A 97 10.48 10.29 0.17
C LEU A 97 9.81 8.93 -0.04
N PHE A 98 9.10 8.75 -1.14
CA PHE A 98 8.45 7.48 -1.46
C PHE A 98 9.46 6.37 -1.74
N ALA A 99 10.52 6.66 -2.51
CA ALA A 99 11.62 5.72 -2.75
C ALA A 99 12.33 5.31 -1.45
N THR A 100 12.55 6.27 -0.55
CA THR A 100 13.12 6.01 0.78
C THR A 100 12.20 5.10 1.59
N TYR A 101 10.89 5.39 1.61
CA TYR A 101 9.88 4.56 2.28
C TYR A 101 9.87 3.12 1.75
N LEU A 102 9.87 2.94 0.42
CA LEU A 102 9.94 1.60 -0.20
C LEU A 102 11.22 0.86 0.17
N THR A 103 12.36 1.55 0.18
CA THR A 103 13.65 0.96 0.56
C THR A 103 13.64 0.46 2.00
N VAL A 104 13.13 1.28 2.93
CA VAL A 104 12.97 0.89 4.35
C VAL A 104 12.02 -0.29 4.49
N LEU A 105 10.90 -0.30 3.76
CA LEU A 105 9.95 -1.42 3.73
C LEU A 105 10.61 -2.71 3.23
N LEU A 106 11.39 -2.63 2.15
CA LEU A 106 12.12 -3.76 1.58
C LEU A 106 13.10 -4.35 2.60
N ILE A 107 13.93 -3.50 3.22
CA ILE A 107 14.89 -3.92 4.25
C ILE A 107 14.16 -4.59 5.40
N ARG A 108 13.07 -3.99 5.91
CA ARG A 108 12.28 -4.55 7.00
C ARG A 108 11.69 -5.91 6.63
N SER A 109 11.08 -6.03 5.45
CA SER A 109 10.46 -7.27 4.99
C SER A 109 11.48 -8.39 4.81
N VAL A 110 12.64 -8.10 4.21
CA VAL A 110 13.75 -9.06 4.08
C VAL A 110 14.27 -9.49 5.45
N TRP A 111 14.46 -8.55 6.37
CA TRP A 111 14.93 -8.87 7.72
C TRP A 111 13.95 -9.78 8.48
N VAL A 112 12.64 -9.50 8.38
CA VAL A 112 11.59 -10.35 8.96
C VAL A 112 11.60 -11.74 8.30
N ALA A 113 11.71 -11.82 6.97
CA ALA A 113 11.76 -13.09 6.25
C ALA A 113 12.99 -13.94 6.65
N LEU A 114 14.16 -13.32 6.77
CA LEU A 114 15.39 -13.97 7.24
C LEU A 114 15.25 -14.47 8.68
N LYS A 115 14.60 -13.69 9.55
CA LYS A 115 14.39 -14.07 10.96
C LYS A 115 13.41 -15.24 11.11
N ILE A 116 12.39 -15.33 10.25
CA ILE A 116 11.43 -16.43 10.23
C ILE A 116 12.08 -17.71 9.70
N THR A 117 12.91 -17.61 8.64
CA THR A 117 13.59 -18.78 8.03
C THR A 117 14.70 -19.35 8.92
N ARG A 118 15.17 -18.58 9.92
CA ARG A 118 16.22 -18.98 10.86
C ARG A 118 15.68 -19.60 12.15
N LYS A 119 14.38 -19.85 12.27
CA LYS A 119 13.73 -20.62 13.33
C LYS A 119 13.22 -21.95 12.77
#